data_AF-Q5ULX3-F1
#
_entry.id   AF-Q5ULX3-F1
#
_cell.length_a   1.000
_cell.length_b   1.000
_cell.length_c   1.000
_cell.angle_alpha   90.00
_cell.angle_beta   90.00
_cell.angle_gamma   90.00
#
_symmetry.space_group_name_H-M   'P 1'
#
loop_
_entity.id
_entity.type
_entity.pdbx_description
1 polymer ?
#
loop_
_entity_poly.entity_id
_entity_poly.type
_entity_poly.pdbx_seq_one_letter_code
_entity_poly.pdbx_strand_id
1 'polypeptide(L)'
;GIAAGRLEEWIFVFAQAAGGSSQFCISVGTNIPAEYNNLQECFDGTIGPETLYKIEDSRVKESAQKSLQLHEVLSSISFNSLGAENIRGGNGRDGCNLVRTDTDGVLEGGSV
;
A
#
# COMPACT_ATOMS: atom_id res chain seq x y z
N GLY A 1 -7.72 -1.02 15.99
CA GLY A 1 -8.80 -1.87 15.48
C GLY A 1 -9.31 -1.35 14.15
N ILE A 2 -10.43 -0.65 14.11
CA ILE A 2 -11.13 -0.25 12.87
C ILE A 2 -10.23 0.55 11.90
N ALA A 3 -9.51 1.56 12.39
CA ALA A 3 -8.61 2.34 11.56
C ALA A 3 -7.50 1.49 10.91
N ALA A 4 -6.99 0.48 11.63
CA ALA A 4 -5.99 -0.45 11.09
C ALA A 4 -6.59 -1.27 9.94
N GLY A 5 -7.77 -1.87 10.14
CA GLY A 5 -8.42 -2.66 9.08
C GLY A 5 -8.79 -1.83 7.83
N ARG A 6 -9.09 -0.52 7.99
CA ARG A 6 -9.33 0.38 6.86
C ARG A 6 -8.07 0.64 6.04
N LEU A 7 -6.93 0.85 6.70
CA LEU A 7 -5.65 1.09 6.04
C LEU A 7 -5.08 -0.21 5.45
N GLU A 8 -5.24 -1.32 6.17
CA GLU A 8 -4.83 -2.65 5.73
C GLU A 8 -5.52 -3.04 4.44
N GLU A 9 -6.85 -2.97 4.38
CA GLU A 9 -7.61 -3.31 3.17
C GLU A 9 -7.22 -2.44 1.97
N TRP A 10 -7.03 -1.13 2.19
CA TRP A 10 -6.62 -0.22 1.12
C TRP A 10 -5.27 -0.64 0.51
N ILE A 11 -4.24 -0.83 1.34
CA ILE A 11 -2.91 -1.20 0.85
C ILE A 11 -2.90 -2.62 0.30
N PHE A 12 -3.61 -3.55 0.95
CA PHE A 12 -3.67 -4.95 0.54
C PHE A 12 -4.30 -5.12 -0.85
N VAL A 13 -5.42 -4.45 -1.14
CA VAL A 13 -6.04 -4.48 -2.47
C VAL A 13 -5.10 -3.94 -3.54
N PHE A 14 -4.35 -2.87 -3.25
CA PHE A 14 -3.35 -2.32 -4.17
C PHE A 14 -2.16 -3.27 -4.37
N ALA A 15 -1.71 -3.95 -3.31
CA ALA A 15 -0.63 -4.93 -3.39
C ALA A 15 -1.03 -6.16 -4.22
N GLN A 16 -2.29 -6.59 -4.15
CA GLN A 16 -2.82 -7.68 -4.98
C GLN A 16 -3.10 -7.27 -6.44
N ALA A 17 -3.31 -5.98 -6.71
CA ALA A 17 -3.50 -5.43 -8.05
C ALA A 17 -2.17 -5.32 -8.80
N ALA A 18 -1.53 -6.47 -9.03
CA ALA A 18 -0.24 -6.62 -9.69
C ALA A 18 -0.31 -7.71 -10.76
N GLY A 19 0.08 -7.36 -11.98
CA GLY A 19 0.37 -8.29 -13.06
C GLY A 19 1.86 -8.66 -13.07
N GLY A 20 2.22 -9.72 -13.81
CA GLY A 20 3.60 -10.23 -13.83
C GLY A 20 4.66 -9.21 -14.26
N SER A 21 4.31 -8.18 -15.06
CA SER A 21 5.18 -7.04 -15.34
C SER A 21 4.39 -5.85 -15.88
N SER A 22 4.92 -4.63 -15.72
CA SER A 22 4.46 -3.36 -16.30
C SER A 22 3.03 -2.91 -15.96
N GLN A 23 2.26 -3.72 -15.23
CA GLN A 23 0.90 -3.42 -14.78
C GLN A 23 0.81 -3.69 -13.28
N PHE A 24 0.75 -2.66 -12.46
CA PHE A 24 0.70 -2.78 -11.00
C PHE A 24 0.28 -1.47 -10.33
N CYS A 25 -0.21 -1.58 -9.10
CA CYS A 25 -0.65 -0.42 -8.30
C CYS A 25 0.37 0.05 -7.25
N ILE A 26 1.40 -0.73 -6.93
CA ILE A 26 2.48 -0.33 -6.02
C ILE A 26 3.82 -0.52 -6.74
N SER A 27 4.56 0.58 -6.90
CA SER A 27 5.83 0.61 -7.63
C SER A 27 7.03 0.72 -6.69
N VAL A 28 8.15 0.15 -7.13
CA VAL A 28 9.48 0.36 -6.53
C VAL A 28 10.44 1.04 -7.51
N GLY A 29 9.90 1.74 -8.51
CA GLY A 29 10.68 2.45 -9.54
C GLY A 29 11.15 1.58 -10.71
N THR A 30 10.71 0.32 -10.79
CA THR A 30 11.00 -0.60 -11.89
C THR A 30 9.72 -0.96 -12.66
N ASN A 31 9.84 -1.81 -13.69
CA ASN A 31 8.70 -2.39 -14.41
C ASN A 31 8.16 -3.68 -13.75
N ILE A 32 8.59 -3.98 -12.53
CA ILE A 32 8.13 -5.14 -11.73
C ILE A 32 7.32 -4.61 -10.55
N PRO A 33 6.19 -5.24 -10.19
CA PRO A 33 5.43 -4.87 -9.01
C PRO A 33 6.26 -4.93 -7.72
N ALA A 34 5.86 -4.15 -6.72
CA ALA A 34 6.37 -4.32 -5.36
C ALA A 34 5.96 -5.71 -4.82
N GLU A 35 6.94 -6.47 -4.36
CA GLU A 35 6.73 -7.78 -3.74
C GLU A 35 6.82 -7.67 -2.20
N TYR A 36 6.56 -8.77 -1.50
CA TYR A 36 6.53 -8.78 -0.02
C TYR A 36 7.84 -8.27 0.62
N ASN A 37 8.99 -8.50 -0.02
CA ASN A 37 10.29 -8.03 0.44
C ASN A 37 10.48 -6.52 0.28
N ASN A 38 9.66 -5.84 -0.53
CA ASN A 38 9.58 -4.39 -0.59
C ASN A 38 8.54 -3.85 0.40
N LEU A 39 7.46 -4.59 0.61
CA LEU A 39 6.33 -4.23 1.49
C LEU A 39 6.44 -4.92 2.86
N GLN A 40 7.65 -4.96 3.42
CA GLN A 40 7.95 -5.70 4.65
C GLN A 40 7.15 -5.20 5.86
N GLU A 41 6.66 -3.96 5.84
CA GLU A 41 5.80 -3.42 6.90
C GLU A 41 4.35 -3.91 6.82
N CYS A 42 3.96 -4.46 5.68
CA CYS A 42 2.61 -4.93 5.40
C CYS A 42 2.51 -6.46 5.49
N PHE A 43 3.54 -7.19 5.04
CA PHE A 43 3.48 -8.64 4.87
C PHE A 43 4.66 -9.38 5.53
N ASP A 44 4.36 -10.52 6.14
CA ASP A 44 5.33 -11.47 6.74
C ASP A 44 5.70 -12.63 5.79
N GLY A 45 5.44 -12.48 4.50
CA GLY A 45 5.67 -13.49 3.48
C GLY A 45 4.99 -13.11 2.17
N THR A 46 4.94 -14.03 1.20
CA THR A 46 4.27 -13.80 -0.10
C THR A 46 2.92 -13.10 0.08
N ILE A 47 2.67 -12.06 -0.73
CA ILE A 47 1.49 -11.20 -0.61
C ILE A 47 0.21 -12.05 -0.63
N GLY A 48 -0.56 -11.98 0.45
CA GLY A 48 -1.78 -12.75 0.64
C GLY A 48 -2.46 -12.41 1.97
N PRO A 49 -3.72 -12.82 2.17
CA PRO A 49 -4.48 -12.44 3.36
C PRO A 49 -3.88 -13.05 4.65
N GLU A 50 -3.26 -14.23 4.56
CA GLU A 50 -2.68 -14.91 5.73
C GLU A 50 -1.29 -14.38 6.12
N THR A 51 -0.68 -13.54 5.29
CA THR A 51 0.65 -12.95 5.55
C THR A 51 0.55 -11.49 6.04
N LEU A 52 -0.65 -10.93 6.18
CA LEU A 52 -0.88 -9.66 6.88
C LEU A 52 -0.65 -9.84 8.39
N TYR A 53 -0.06 -8.82 9.03
CA TYR A 53 0.25 -8.87 10.46
C TYR A 53 -1.02 -8.84 11.34
N LYS A 54 -1.21 -9.91 12.11
CA LYS A 54 -2.32 -10.08 13.06
C LYS A 54 -1.98 -9.45 14.41
N ILE A 55 -3.01 -9.15 15.20
CA ILE A 55 -2.85 -8.44 16.49
C ILE A 55 -1.93 -9.16 17.49
N GLU A 56 -1.83 -10.49 17.40
CA GLU A 56 -0.99 -11.30 18.28
C GLU A 56 0.41 -11.56 17.75
N ASP A 57 0.73 -11.11 16.53
CA ASP A 57 2.04 -11.32 15.93
C ASP A 57 3.13 -10.52 16.66
N SER A 58 4.35 -11.05 16.64
CA SER A 58 5.49 -10.49 17.37
C SER A 58 5.72 -9.02 17.04
N ARG A 59 5.68 -8.66 15.75
CA ARG A 59 5.88 -7.28 15.29
C ARG A 59 4.85 -6.31 15.89
N VAL A 60 3.59 -6.72 16.01
CA VAL A 60 2.53 -5.86 16.59
C VAL A 60 2.76 -5.69 18.10
N LYS A 61 3.13 -6.76 18.80
CA LYS A 61 3.48 -6.73 20.23
C LYS A 61 4.72 -5.87 20.51
N GLU A 62 5.76 -6.00 19.70
CA GLU A 62 6.99 -5.19 19.79
C GLU A 62 6.73 -3.72 19.44
N SER A 63 5.85 -3.44 18.47
CA SER A 63 5.45 -2.08 18.13
C SER A 63 4.81 -1.34 19.32
N ALA A 64 4.01 -2.05 20.13
CA ALA A 64 3.39 -1.49 21.34
C ALA A 64 4.41 -1.11 22.43
N GLN A 65 5.67 -1.58 22.33
CA GLN A 65 6.75 -1.25 23.27
C GLN A 65 7.62 -0.08 22.79
N LYS A 66 7.43 0.41 21.57
CA LYS A 66 8.17 1.57 21.05
C LYS A 66 7.78 2.82 21.82
N SER A 67 8.76 3.72 22.04
CA SER A 67 8.53 5.03 22.67
C SER A 67 7.83 6.05 21.75
N LEU A 68 7.07 5.58 20.76
CA LEU A 68 6.35 6.41 19.80
C LEU A 68 4.96 6.73 20.34
N GLN A 69 4.63 8.01 20.34
CA GLN A 69 3.28 8.48 20.61
C GLN A 69 2.43 8.44 19.35
N LEU A 70 1.11 8.33 19.54
CA LEU A 70 0.15 8.24 18.43
C LEU A 70 0.29 9.39 17.41
N HIS A 71 0.52 10.62 17.90
CA HIS A 71 0.62 11.79 17.03
C HIS A 71 1.87 11.77 16.13
N GLU A 72 2.97 11.15 16.58
CA GLU A 72 4.20 10.99 15.81
C GLU A 72 3.96 10.03 14.63
N VAL A 73 3.28 8.90 14.90
CA VAL A 73 2.93 7.91 13.88
C VAL A 73 1.91 8.45 12.89
N LEU A 74 0.96 9.28 13.32
CA LEU A 74 0.03 9.94 12.40
C LEU A 74 0.74 10.98 11.53
N SER A 75 1.71 11.70 12.09
CA SER A 75 2.46 12.72 11.36
C SER A 75 3.34 12.10 10.27
N SER A 76 3.86 10.89 10.48
CA SER A 76 4.76 10.22 9.53
C SER A 76 4.14 9.94 8.17
N ILE A 77 2.81 9.77 8.09
CA ILE A 77 2.09 9.54 6.83
C ILE A 77 1.53 10.82 6.20
N SER A 78 1.86 12.00 6.76
CA SER A 78 1.41 13.28 6.22
C SER A 78 2.11 13.61 4.90
N PHE A 79 1.47 14.41 4.05
CA PHE A 79 2.06 14.88 2.79
C PHE A 79 3.41 15.57 3.01
N ASN A 80 3.56 16.34 4.09
CA ASN A 80 4.81 17.05 4.40
C ASN A 80 5.93 16.10 4.83
N SER A 81 5.60 14.98 5.47
CA SER A 81 6.58 13.98 5.90
C SER A 81 6.98 13.05 4.76
N LEU A 82 6.03 12.70 3.89
CA LEU A 82 6.29 11.81 2.77
C LEU A 82 6.90 12.54 1.56
N GLY A 83 6.37 13.70 1.19
CA GLY A 83 6.73 14.36 -0.08
C GLY A 83 6.03 13.72 -1.29
N ALA A 84 5.81 14.52 -2.33
CA ALA A 84 5.04 14.09 -3.51
C ALA A 84 5.72 12.94 -4.27
N GLU A 85 7.05 12.94 -4.28
CA GLU A 85 7.93 11.98 -4.93
C GLU A 85 7.94 10.60 -4.28
N ASN A 86 7.63 10.50 -2.99
CA ASN A 86 7.52 9.21 -2.29
C ASN A 86 6.08 8.68 -2.27
N ILE A 87 5.09 9.50 -2.64
CA ILE A 87 3.68 9.09 -2.76
C ILE A 87 3.40 8.59 -4.18
N ARG A 88 3.75 9.37 -5.20
CA ARG A 88 3.47 9.01 -6.61
C ARG A 88 4.68 8.33 -7.23
N GLY A 89 4.63 7.00 -7.32
CA GLY A 89 5.59 6.18 -8.05
C GLY A 89 5.16 5.81 -9.47
N GLY A 90 5.92 4.92 -10.11
CA GLY A 90 5.59 4.33 -11.42
C GLY A 90 6.22 5.03 -12.63
N ASN A 91 6.11 4.41 -13.80
CA ASN A 91 6.56 4.95 -15.08
C ASN A 91 5.45 5.74 -15.83
N GLY A 92 4.28 5.90 -15.21
CA GLY A 92 3.13 6.62 -15.78
C GLY A 92 2.31 5.80 -16.78
N ARG A 93 2.65 4.53 -16.96
CA ARG A 93 1.94 3.56 -17.82
C ARG A 93 1.67 2.23 -17.11
N ASP A 94 1.74 2.23 -15.78
CA ASP A 94 1.59 1.02 -14.94
C ASP A 94 0.15 0.51 -14.84
N GLY A 95 -0.80 1.11 -15.55
CA GLY A 95 -2.15 0.57 -15.75
C GLY A 95 -3.01 0.40 -14.49
N CYS A 96 -2.67 1.05 -13.37
CA CYS A 96 -3.44 0.94 -12.14
C CYS A 96 -4.77 1.74 -12.22
N ASN A 97 -5.85 1.04 -12.55
CA ASN A 97 -7.18 1.66 -12.60
C ASN A 97 -7.74 2.03 -11.22
N LEU A 98 -7.21 1.48 -10.13
CA LEU A 98 -7.62 1.81 -8.75
C LEU A 98 -7.31 3.28 -8.37
N VAL A 99 -6.41 3.94 -9.08
CA VAL A 99 -6.07 5.37 -8.87
C VAL A 99 -6.64 6.29 -9.95
N ARG A 100 -7.39 5.75 -10.91
CA ARG A 100 -7.97 6.51 -12.02
C ARG A 100 -9.47 6.66 -11.82
N THR A 101 -9.94 7.90 -11.65
CA THR A 101 -11.37 8.20 -11.51
C THR A 101 -12.03 8.68 -12.80
N ASP A 102 -11.24 8.93 -13.85
CA ASP A 102 -11.72 9.28 -15.19
C ASP A 102 -12.24 8.03 -15.92
N THR A 103 -12.79 8.22 -17.12
CA THR A 103 -13.26 7.18 -18.06
C THR A 103 -12.30 6.00 -18.10
N ASP A 104 -12.86 4.79 -17.98
CA ASP A 104 -12.15 3.49 -17.98
C ASP A 104 -11.12 3.32 -16.84
N GLY A 105 -11.33 4.02 -15.73
CA GLY A 105 -10.62 3.82 -14.48
C GLY A 105 -11.34 2.82 -13.56
N VAL A 106 -11.82 3.29 -12.40
CA VAL A 106 -12.62 2.48 -11.46
C VAL A 106 -13.91 1.95 -12.11
N LEU A 107 -14.49 2.69 -13.07
CA LEU A 107 -15.68 2.29 -13.82
C LEU A 107 -15.37 2.20 -15.32
N GLU A 108 -15.71 1.07 -15.94
CA GLU A 108 -15.66 0.88 -17.39
C GLU A 108 -16.78 1.67 -18.07
N GLY A 109 -16.44 2.45 -19.10
CA GLY A 109 -17.40 3.27 -19.84
C GLY A 109 -18.01 4.44 -19.05
N GLY A 110 -17.44 4.79 -17.90
CA GLY A 110 -17.88 5.95 -17.13
C GLY A 110 -17.71 7.24 -17.93
N SER A 111 -18.78 8.02 -18.12
CA SER A 111 -18.69 9.40 -18.62
C SER A 111 -18.51 10.36 -17.46
N VAL A 112 -17.67 11.38 -17.65
CA VAL A 112 -17.55 12.56 -16.78
C VAL A 112 -18.76 13.48 -16.89
#